data_AF-B8AJI0-F1
#
_entry.id   AF-B8AJI0-F1
#
_cell.length_a   1.000
_cell.length_b   1.000
_cell.length_c   1.000
_cell.angle_alpha   90.00
_cell.angle_beta   90.00
_cell.angle_gamma   90.00
#
_symmetry.space_group_name_H-M   'P 1'
#
loop_
_entity.id
_entity.type
_entity.pdbx_description
1 polymer ?
#
loop_
_entity_poly.entity_id
_entity_poly.type
_entity_poly.pdbx_seq_one_letter_code
_entity_poly.pdbx_strand_id
1 'polypeptide(L)'
;MDKNFLIVLSLLNAALVATSVGAEQSDEVSTYIVHVVHAHAANTAHLAHAHYTSFLQRILPSHMHGGSAPRLVYAYSHAATGFAARMTKH
;
A
#
# COMPACT_ATOMS: atom_id res chain seq x y z
N MET A 1 39.01 -20.54 -6.14
CA MET A 1 38.08 -19.39 -6.19
C MET A 1 38.84 -18.21 -5.64
N ASP A 2 39.29 -17.34 -6.53
CA ASP A 2 40.34 -16.37 -6.21
C ASP A 2 39.81 -15.25 -5.33
N LYS A 3 40.60 -14.80 -4.35
CA LYS A 3 40.19 -13.76 -3.39
C LYS A 3 39.73 -12.47 -4.08
N ASN A 4 40.31 -12.17 -5.24
CA ASN A 4 39.96 -11.03 -6.06
C ASN A 4 38.55 -11.15 -6.66
N PHE A 5 38.13 -12.38 -7.01
CA PHE A 5 36.79 -12.65 -7.50
C PHE A 5 35.73 -12.38 -6.43
N LEU A 6 36.00 -12.78 -5.18
CA LEU A 6 35.10 -12.53 -4.05
C LEU A 6 34.97 -11.02 -3.73
N ILE A 7 36.06 -10.27 -3.85
CA ILE A 7 36.05 -8.81 -3.62
C ILE A 7 35.23 -8.11 -4.69
N VAL A 8 35.41 -8.46 -5.97
CA VAL A 8 34.65 -7.88 -7.09
C VAL A 8 33.17 -8.21 -6.97
N LEU A 9 32.83 -9.45 -6.61
CA LEU A 9 31.43 -9.86 -6.42
C LEU A 9 30.78 -9.10 -5.26
N SER A 10 31.50 -8.88 -4.16
CA SER A 10 31.00 -8.09 -3.02
C SER A 10 30.77 -6.63 -3.40
N LEU A 11 31.71 -5.99 -4.11
CA LEU A 11 31.57 -4.62 -4.61
C LEU A 11 30.39 -4.47 -5.57
N LEU A 12 30.16 -5.45 -6.44
CA LEU A 12 29.05 -5.45 -7.39
C LEU A 12 27.69 -5.52 -6.68
N ASN A 13 27.56 -6.34 -5.63
CA ASN A 13 26.35 -6.41 -4.81
C ASN A 13 26.09 -5.09 -4.06
N ALA A 14 27.14 -4.44 -3.53
CA ALA A 14 27.01 -3.15 -2.85
C ALA A 14 26.52 -2.04 -3.80
N ALA A 15 27.02 -2.01 -5.05
CA ALA A 15 26.58 -1.07 -6.07
C ALA A 15 25.13 -1.28 -6.52
N LEU A 16 24.68 -2.55 -6.59
CA LEU A 16 23.30 -2.88 -6.94
C LEU A 16 22.31 -2.42 -5.86
N VAL A 17 22.67 -2.54 -4.57
CA VAL A 17 21.82 -2.06 -3.47
C VAL A 17 21.74 -0.53 -3.46
N ALA A 18 22.83 0.18 -3.74
CA ALA A 18 22.88 1.65 -3.73
C ALA A 18 22.01 2.31 -4.83
N THR A 19 21.68 1.59 -5.91
CA THR A 19 20.84 2.10 -7.01
C THR A 19 19.34 1.82 -6.82
N SER A 20 18.96 1.06 -5.79
CA SER A 20 17.56 0.73 -5.48
C SER A 20 16.87 1.75 -4.57
N VAL A 21 17.60 2.73 -4.03
CA VAL A 21 17.01 3.86 -3.31
C VAL A 21 16.61 4.91 -4.34
N GLY A 22 15.57 4.58 -5.10
CA GLY A 22 14.83 5.56 -5.86
C GLY A 22 14.34 6.63 -4.90
N ALA A 23 14.94 7.82 -5.00
CA ALA A 23 14.46 9.03 -4.36
C ALA A 23 13.16 9.46 -5.04
N GLU A 24 12.10 8.72 -4.80
CA GLU A 24 10.74 9.16 -5.11
C GLU A 24 10.33 10.06 -3.95
N GLN A 25 10.64 11.35 -4.09
CA GLN A 25 9.88 12.40 -3.40
C GLN A 25 8.52 12.52 -4.11
N SER A 26 7.79 11.41 -4.09
CA SER A 26 6.44 11.21 -4.59
C SER A 26 5.57 11.19 -3.35
N ASP A 27 4.51 11.99 -3.36
CA ASP A 27 3.45 12.06 -2.37
C ASP A 27 3.34 10.72 -1.60
N GLU A 28 3.74 10.69 -0.33
CA GLU A 28 4.15 9.46 0.38
C GLU A 28 2.99 8.44 0.42
N VAL A 29 2.93 7.53 -0.56
CA VAL A 29 1.84 6.55 -0.65
C VAL A 29 1.99 5.52 0.47
N SER A 30 1.14 5.64 1.49
CA SER A 30 1.14 4.80 2.68
C SER A 30 -0.04 3.82 2.67
N THR A 31 0.07 2.73 3.44
CA THR A 31 -1.03 1.79 3.65
C THR A 31 -1.69 2.07 4.99
N TYR A 32 -2.99 2.37 4.96
CA TYR A 32 -3.80 2.68 6.14
C TYR A 32 -4.70 1.51 6.49
N ILE A 33 -4.86 1.24 7.79
CA ILE A 33 -5.80 0.26 8.33
C ILE A 33 -7.03 1.04 8.82
N VAL A 34 -8.16 0.85 8.16
CA VAL A 34 -9.42 1.52 8.45
C VAL A 34 -10.35 0.55 9.18
N HIS A 35 -10.61 0.84 10.46
CA HIS A 35 -11.60 0.13 11.25
C HIS A 35 -13.01 0.64 10.94
N VAL A 36 -13.94 -0.28 10.70
CA VAL A 36 -15.32 0.00 10.33
C VAL A 36 -16.22 -0.51 11.46
N VAL A 37 -17.05 0.39 12.00
CA VAL A 37 -18.05 0.01 13.01
C VAL A 37 -19.07 -0.96 12.42
N HIS A 38 -19.61 -1.86 13.24
CA HIS A 38 -20.48 -2.95 12.78
C HIS A 38 -21.67 -2.48 11.92
N ALA A 39 -22.24 -1.31 12.21
CA ALA A 39 -23.34 -0.72 11.43
C ALA A 39 -23.00 -0.43 9.95
N HIS A 40 -21.71 -0.36 9.60
CA HIS A 40 -21.22 -0.11 8.24
C HIS A 40 -20.42 -1.30 7.68
N ALA A 41 -20.47 -2.45 8.36
CA ALA A 41 -19.82 -3.66 7.90
C ALA A 41 -20.43 -4.15 6.59
N ALA A 42 -19.59 -4.67 5.69
CA ALA A 42 -20.11 -5.39 4.54
C ALA A 42 -20.82 -6.67 4.98
N ASN A 43 -22.04 -6.89 4.47
CA ASN A 43 -22.88 -8.04 4.83
C ASN A 43 -22.27 -9.40 4.42
N THR A 44 -21.44 -9.42 3.39
CA THR A 44 -20.79 -10.64 2.89
C THR A 44 -19.35 -10.38 2.48
N ALA A 45 -18.47 -11.36 2.68
CA ALA A 45 -17.06 -11.27 2.30
C ALA A 45 -16.87 -11.02 0.80
N HIS A 46 -17.72 -11.62 -0.04
CA HIS A 46 -17.66 -11.47 -1.49
C HIS A 46 -17.95 -10.03 -1.95
N LEU A 47 -18.82 -9.30 -1.25
CA LEU A 47 -19.17 -7.91 -1.59
C LEU A 47 -18.33 -6.87 -0.84
N ALA A 48 -17.55 -7.28 0.15
CA ALA A 48 -16.76 -6.38 0.99
C ALA A 48 -15.80 -5.53 0.17
N HIS A 49 -15.16 -6.11 -0.86
CA HIS A 49 -14.22 -5.37 -1.70
C HIS A 49 -14.90 -4.24 -2.47
N ALA A 50 -16.03 -4.53 -3.12
CA ALA A 50 -16.81 -3.52 -3.85
C ALA A 50 -17.39 -2.45 -2.90
N HIS A 51 -17.97 -2.88 -1.79
CA HIS A 51 -18.56 -2.00 -0.78
C HIS A 51 -17.53 -0.99 -0.23
N TYR A 52 -16.36 -1.46 0.20
CA TYR A 52 -15.33 -0.59 0.75
C TYR A 52 -14.62 0.25 -0.31
N THR A 53 -14.53 -0.23 -1.55
CA THR A 53 -14.02 0.58 -2.67
C THR A 53 -14.95 1.78 -2.92
N SER A 54 -16.26 1.56 -3.01
CA SER A 54 -17.24 2.64 -3.19
C SER A 54 -17.29 3.59 -1.98
N PHE A 55 -17.15 3.06 -0.77
CA PHE A 55 -17.06 3.89 0.44
C PHE A 55 -15.84 4.81 0.40
N LEU A 56 -14.66 4.25 0.09
CA LEU A 56 -13.41 4.99 0.00
C LEU A 56 -13.47 6.09 -1.07
N GLN A 57 -14.03 5.81 -2.24
CA GLN A 57 -14.22 6.83 -3.29
C GLN A 57 -15.16 7.97 -2.86
N ARG A 58 -16.16 7.67 -2.00
CA ARG A 58 -17.13 8.65 -1.53
C ARG A 58 -16.56 9.61 -0.48
N ILE A 59 -15.72 9.10 0.42
CA ILE A 59 -15.23 9.88 1.56
C ILE A 59 -13.98 10.70 1.22
N LEU A 60 -13.21 10.28 0.21
CA LEU A 60 -11.96 10.93 -0.10
C LEU A 60 -12.19 12.19 -0.94
N PRO A 61 -11.52 13.30 -0.61
CA PRO A 61 -11.53 14.49 -1.44
C PRO A 61 -11.12 14.18 -2.88
N SER A 62 -11.71 14.89 -3.84
CA SER A 62 -11.42 14.74 -5.27
C SER A 62 -9.94 14.99 -5.61
N HIS A 63 -9.22 15.82 -4.84
CA HIS A 63 -7.78 16.03 -5.02
C HIS A 63 -6.93 14.80 -4.66
N MET A 64 -7.41 13.91 -3.77
CA MET A 64 -6.73 12.65 -3.42
C MET A 64 -6.88 11.56 -4.50
N HIS A 65 -7.66 11.82 -5.55
CA HIS A 65 -7.83 10.89 -6.68
C HIS A 65 -6.78 11.09 -7.78
N GLY A 66 -5.92 12.10 -7.67
CA GLY A 66 -4.83 12.40 -8.63
C GLY A 66 -3.52 11.67 -8.30
N GLY A 67 -2.74 11.30 -9.33
CA GLY A 67 -1.39 10.72 -9.20
C GLY A 67 -1.35 9.24 -8.79
N SER A 68 -2.07 8.85 -7.74
CA SER A 68 -2.24 7.45 -7.31
C SER A 68 -3.63 7.28 -6.70
N ALA A 69 -4.60 6.86 -7.53
CA ALA A 69 -5.97 6.71 -7.06
C ALA A 69 -6.03 5.77 -5.84
N PRO A 70 -6.77 6.15 -4.79
CA PRO A 70 -6.76 5.41 -3.55
C PRO A 70 -7.35 4.03 -3.79
N ARG A 71 -6.63 3.00 -3.36
CA ARG A 71 -6.88 1.61 -3.75
C ARG A 71 -7.04 0.71 -2.54
N LEU A 72 -8.13 -0.05 -2.52
CA LEU A 72 -8.36 -1.11 -1.55
C LEU A 72 -7.33 -2.25 -1.76
N VAL A 73 -6.61 -2.60 -0.70
CA VAL A 73 -5.63 -3.71 -0.70
C VAL A 73 -6.30 -4.98 -0.19
N TYR A 74 -6.99 -4.89 0.94
CA TYR A 74 -7.56 -6.04 1.62
C TYR A 74 -8.77 -5.65 2.48
N ALA A 75 -9.75 -6.53 2.60
CA ALA A 75 -10.88 -6.38 3.50
C ALA A 75 -10.85 -7.51 4.54
N TYR A 76 -11.08 -7.18 5.81
CA TYR A 76 -11.02 -8.11 6.93
C TYR A 76 -12.26 -7.99 7.82
N SER A 77 -12.67 -9.13 8.40
CA SER A 77 -13.88 -9.22 9.25
C SER A 77 -13.73 -10.13 10.46
N HIS A 78 -12.62 -10.86 10.60
CA HIS A 78 -12.47 -11.89 11.63
C HIS A 78 -12.06 -11.34 13.00
N ALA A 79 -10.91 -10.68 13.10
CA ALA A 79 -10.41 -10.11 14.37
C ALA A 79 -10.93 -8.69 14.64
N ALA A 80 -11.21 -7.96 13.57
CA ALA A 80 -11.84 -6.66 13.54
C ALA A 80 -12.62 -6.56 12.22
N THR A 81 -13.50 -5.58 12.07
CA THR A 81 -14.17 -5.32 10.79
C THR A 81 -13.57 -4.08 10.16
N GLY A 82 -13.13 -4.19 8.90
CA GLY A 82 -12.53 -3.05 8.23
C GLY A 82 -11.80 -3.42 6.94
N PHE A 83 -10.91 -2.52 6.52
CA PHE A 83 -10.11 -2.72 5.32
C PHE A 83 -8.75 -2.02 5.41
N ALA A 84 -7.83 -2.44 4.55
CA ALA A 84 -6.56 -1.78 4.30
C ALA A 84 -6.58 -1.11 2.93
N ALA A 85 -6.14 0.14 2.85
CA ALA A 85 -6.11 0.91 1.61
C ALA A 85 -4.79 1.67 1.44
N ARG A 86 -4.33 1.78 0.19
CA ARG A 86 -3.23 2.68 -0.19
C ARG A 86 -3.78 4.06 -0.50
N MET A 87 -3.19 5.07 0.13
CA MET A 87 -3.55 6.48 -0.02
C MET A 87 -2.29 7.33 0.07
N THR A 88 -2.31 8.49 -0.58
CA THR A 88 -1.28 9.52 -0.38
C THR A 88 -1.48 10.23 0.94
N LYS A 89 -0.38 10.50 1.63
CA LYS A 89 -0.36 11.27 2.87
C LYS A 89 -0.53 12.75 2.54
N HIS A 90 -1.52 13.38 3.16
CA HIS A 90 -1.73 14.83 3.11
C HIS A 90 -1.14 15.50 4.35
#